data_AF-A0A258VX52-F1
#
_entry.id   AF-A0A258VX52-F1
#
_cell.length_a   1.000
_cell.length_b   1.000
_cell.length_c   1.000
_cell.angle_alpha   90.00
_cell.angle_beta   90.00
_cell.angle_gamma   90.00
#
_symmetry.space_group_name_H-M   'P 1'
#
loop_
_entity.id
_entity.type
_entity.pdbx_description
1 polymer ?
#
loop_
_entity_poly.entity_id
_entity_poly.type
_entity_poly.pdbx_seq_one_letter_code
_entity_poly.pdbx_strand_id
1 'polypeptide(L)'
;MESKNRTGVKGLTERWRSHQFHDSFQIGNSAIRPTKWISAKDHLTASQIDQYLKAKRLRKDEAYEDKDFLTLRNRIISELSSKYGFVKYKIQEKISLKSKKFNFEESLEQFVSFKSDTSVPIKHKMILMNVWLPFYVNKGCQHPREFRLWKKQAQMHLKTVKKLNSEEKYSVNSLSTLTNSHNEYMTFLLDNDDITEAEYFKIFGRITSEMKKRGLSSASRKKDTYTEEDLLNIKLKIDERYRNEDPMKIRAYAIFFGVCTGLRRGNLLGIRTKNLYPNSEVPHFETSDNIVPGWSRGIAGNVTLENSTKTFVGTIKLPFIQPSREILCEVTKYLIANLDPNDRILNCNPRTVAYWWKDIADNCGFKYLTPHDWKHSYATIGALHLKDWYDRNPYLLQMCCLHQKYETTLQYINQKSDPFLATFKEM
;
A
#
# COMPACT_ATOMS: atom_id res chain seq x y z
N MET A 1 45.20 6.97 7.71
CA MET A 1 45.47 7.78 6.49
C MET A 1 46.03 6.86 5.43
N GLU A 2 45.22 6.43 4.46
CA GLU A 2 45.66 5.51 3.40
C GLU A 2 46.44 6.25 2.32
N SER A 3 47.65 5.76 2.03
CA SER A 3 48.56 6.31 1.02
C SER A 3 47.93 6.27 -0.37
N LYS A 4 47.60 7.44 -0.91
CA LYS A 4 47.19 7.60 -2.31
C LYS A 4 48.43 7.56 -3.23
N ASN A 5 48.28 6.82 -4.33
CA ASN A 5 49.09 6.77 -5.56
C ASN A 5 50.39 5.93 -5.54
N ARG A 6 50.36 4.73 -6.17
CA ARG A 6 51.55 3.93 -6.51
C ARG A 6 51.60 3.40 -7.97
N THR A 7 50.66 3.77 -8.84
CA THR A 7 50.65 3.30 -10.24
C THR A 7 51.53 4.12 -11.17
N GLY A 8 51.87 5.37 -10.82
CA GLY A 8 52.55 6.33 -11.69
C GLY A 8 51.71 6.82 -12.89
N VAL A 9 50.52 6.26 -13.11
CA VAL A 9 49.64 6.57 -14.25
C VAL A 9 48.45 7.43 -13.80
N LYS A 10 48.27 8.58 -14.46
CA LYS A 10 47.18 9.53 -14.17
C LYS A 10 45.80 8.87 -14.34
N GLY A 11 45.01 8.82 -13.27
CA GLY A 11 43.65 8.28 -13.26
C GLY A 11 43.53 6.80 -12.86
N LEU A 12 44.64 6.10 -12.60
CA LEU A 12 44.64 4.74 -12.05
C LEU A 12 45.09 4.74 -10.59
N THR A 13 44.40 3.97 -9.75
CA THR A 13 44.78 3.77 -8.35
C THR A 13 44.78 2.28 -8.00
N GLU A 14 45.63 1.91 -7.05
CA GLU A 14 45.70 0.56 -6.48
C GLU A 14 45.02 0.54 -5.11
N ARG A 15 44.50 -0.63 -4.73
CA ARG A 15 44.09 -0.95 -3.37
C ARG A 15 44.43 -2.40 -3.06
N TRP A 16 44.81 -2.63 -1.81
CA TRP A 16 44.97 -3.96 -1.23
C TRP A 16 43.86 -4.21 -0.21
N ARG A 17 43.41 -5.47 -0.12
CA ARG A 17 42.49 -5.93 0.94
C ARG A 17 43.08 -7.16 1.60
N SER A 18 43.16 -7.15 2.91
CA SER A 18 43.68 -8.29 3.68
C SER A 18 42.66 -9.41 3.76
N HIS A 19 43.09 -10.65 3.49
CA HIS A 19 42.32 -11.87 3.75
C HIS A 19 43.05 -12.78 4.75
N GLN A 20 42.44 -13.89 5.15
CA GLN A 20 43.00 -14.76 6.18
C GLN A 20 44.34 -15.40 5.76
N PHE A 21 44.53 -15.73 4.48
CA PHE A 21 45.68 -16.52 4.00
C PHE A 21 46.50 -15.88 2.87
N HIS A 22 46.05 -14.75 2.33
CA HIS A 22 46.73 -13.96 1.30
C HIS A 22 46.12 -12.55 1.31
N ASP A 23 46.70 -11.60 0.59
CA ASP A 23 46.05 -10.32 0.34
C ASP A 23 45.53 -10.26 -1.11
N SER A 24 44.41 -9.56 -1.33
CA SER A 24 43.87 -9.35 -2.67
C SER A 24 44.24 -7.96 -3.20
N PHE A 25 44.60 -7.92 -4.47
CA PHE A 25 45.01 -6.72 -5.19
C PHE A 25 43.90 -6.22 -6.12
N GLN A 26 43.67 -4.91 -6.13
CA GLN A 26 42.67 -4.27 -6.98
C GLN A 26 43.21 -3.02 -7.65
N ILE A 27 42.83 -2.82 -8.91
CA ILE A 27 43.06 -1.57 -9.64
C ILE A 27 41.72 -0.88 -9.87
N GLY A 28 41.69 0.44 -9.70
CA GLY A 28 40.50 1.27 -9.91
C GLY A 28 40.79 2.52 -10.72
N ASN A 29 39.73 3.08 -11.32
CA ASN A 29 39.80 4.36 -12.01
C ASN A 29 39.42 5.48 -11.07
N SER A 30 40.40 6.28 -10.66
CA SER A 30 40.20 7.43 -9.75
C SER A 30 39.66 8.67 -10.46
N ALA A 31 39.58 8.68 -11.79
CA ALA A 31 38.92 9.74 -12.56
C ALA A 31 37.38 9.61 -12.52
N ILE A 32 36.85 8.48 -12.04
CA ILE A 32 35.42 8.24 -11.81
C ILE A 32 35.16 8.34 -10.31
N ARG A 33 34.11 9.06 -9.89
CA ARG A 33 33.70 9.16 -8.47
C ARG A 33 32.31 8.55 -8.25
N PRO A 34 32.14 7.60 -7.31
CA PRO A 34 33.19 6.95 -6.52
C PRO A 34 34.15 6.12 -7.41
N THR A 35 35.39 5.91 -6.94
CA THR A 35 36.41 5.14 -7.68
C THR A 35 35.85 3.80 -8.13
N LYS A 36 35.88 3.54 -9.43
CA LYS A 36 35.40 2.26 -9.98
C LYS A 36 36.52 1.24 -9.94
N TRP A 37 36.39 0.24 -9.06
CA TRP A 37 37.34 -0.88 -8.91
C TRP A 37 37.05 -1.99 -9.91
N ILE A 38 38.10 -2.53 -10.52
CA ILE A 38 37.99 -3.59 -11.50
C ILE A 38 37.79 -4.93 -10.79
N SER A 39 36.75 -5.63 -11.20
CA SER A 39 36.38 -6.95 -10.69
C SER A 39 37.26 -8.04 -11.31
N ALA A 40 37.84 -8.89 -10.47
CA ALA A 40 38.55 -10.11 -10.90
C ALA A 40 37.63 -11.13 -11.62
N LYS A 41 36.30 -10.98 -11.51
CA LYS A 41 35.33 -11.81 -12.23
C LYS A 41 35.15 -11.38 -13.69
N ASP A 42 35.39 -10.11 -13.98
CA ASP A 42 35.02 -9.48 -15.27
C ASP A 42 36.24 -9.04 -16.08
N HIS A 43 37.45 -9.30 -15.58
CA HIS A 43 38.71 -8.93 -16.23
C HIS A 43 39.77 -10.04 -16.08
N LEU A 44 40.24 -10.58 -17.20
CA LEU A 44 41.12 -11.75 -17.24
C LEU A 44 42.40 -11.56 -16.40
N THR A 45 43.14 -10.48 -16.62
CA THR A 45 44.39 -10.22 -15.91
C THR A 45 44.18 -9.98 -14.41
N ALA A 46 43.02 -9.43 -14.01
CA ALA A 46 42.69 -9.25 -12.60
C ALA A 46 42.37 -10.61 -11.94
N SER A 47 41.70 -11.50 -12.69
CA SER A 47 41.47 -12.90 -12.28
C SER A 47 42.78 -13.66 -12.10
N GLN A 48 43.72 -13.50 -13.03
CA GLN A 48 45.04 -14.13 -12.96
C GLN A 48 45.84 -13.64 -11.75
N ILE A 49 45.80 -12.34 -11.45
CA ILE A 49 46.43 -11.79 -10.24
C ILE A 49 45.84 -12.40 -8.98
N ASP A 50 44.50 -12.44 -8.85
CA ASP A 50 43.82 -12.99 -7.67
C ASP A 50 44.14 -14.48 -7.48
N GLN A 51 44.10 -15.27 -8.57
CA GLN A 51 44.46 -16.68 -8.55
C GLN A 51 45.93 -16.91 -8.18
N TYR A 52 46.84 -16.08 -8.70
CA TYR A 52 48.28 -16.18 -8.40
C TYR A 52 48.57 -15.88 -6.92
N LEU A 53 48.05 -14.77 -6.40
CA LEU A 53 48.19 -14.38 -5.00
C LEU A 53 47.63 -15.46 -4.07
N LYS A 54 46.47 -16.03 -4.41
CA LYS A 54 45.85 -17.12 -3.65
C LYS A 54 46.68 -18.41 -3.69
N ALA A 55 47.18 -18.80 -4.85
CA ALA A 55 47.96 -20.03 -5.03
C ALA A 55 49.30 -19.98 -4.29
N LYS A 56 49.96 -18.82 -4.32
CA LYS A 56 51.25 -18.58 -3.65
C LYS A 56 51.10 -18.10 -2.20
N ARG A 57 49.87 -17.82 -1.75
CA ARG A 57 49.54 -17.28 -0.42
C ARG A 57 50.26 -15.96 -0.09
N LEU A 58 50.51 -15.14 -1.09
CA LEU A 58 51.31 -13.93 -0.95
C LEU A 58 50.56 -12.83 -0.21
N ARG A 59 51.25 -12.16 0.71
CA ARG A 59 50.87 -10.88 1.31
C ARG A 59 51.35 -9.72 0.46
N LYS A 60 50.82 -8.52 0.72
CA LYS A 60 51.15 -7.30 -0.04
C LYS A 60 52.66 -7.08 -0.19
N ASP A 61 53.41 -7.16 0.91
CA ASP A 61 54.84 -6.83 0.90
C ASP A 61 55.63 -7.89 0.13
N GLU A 62 55.31 -9.17 0.33
CA GLU A 62 55.90 -10.30 -0.41
C GLU A 62 55.56 -10.23 -1.91
N ALA A 63 54.34 -9.82 -2.26
CA ALA A 63 53.92 -9.68 -3.65
C ALA A 63 54.73 -8.62 -4.39
N TYR A 64 55.15 -7.52 -3.73
CA TYR A 64 55.98 -6.51 -4.37
C TYR A 64 57.44 -6.95 -4.60
N GLU A 65 57.87 -8.06 -4.00
CA GLU A 65 59.17 -8.69 -4.24
C GLU A 65 59.08 -9.82 -5.29
N ASP A 66 57.87 -10.30 -5.59
CA ASP A 66 57.60 -11.38 -6.52
C ASP A 66 57.57 -10.90 -8.00
N LYS A 67 58.45 -11.48 -8.82
CA LYS A 67 58.62 -11.08 -10.24
C LYS A 67 57.40 -11.38 -11.11
N ASP A 68 56.69 -12.48 -10.85
CA ASP A 68 55.54 -12.88 -11.66
C ASP A 68 54.32 -11.99 -11.33
N PHE A 69 54.12 -11.68 -10.04
CA PHE A 69 53.12 -10.70 -9.63
C PHE A 69 53.40 -9.34 -10.25
N LEU A 70 54.64 -8.85 -10.20
CA LEU A 70 55.00 -7.56 -10.81
C LEU A 70 54.73 -7.56 -12.32
N THR A 71 54.97 -8.68 -12.99
CA THR A 71 54.65 -8.85 -14.42
C THR A 71 53.14 -8.74 -14.68
N LEU A 72 52.32 -9.45 -13.90
CA LEU A 72 50.86 -9.39 -14.01
C LEU A 72 50.31 -8.00 -13.66
N ARG A 73 50.85 -7.35 -12.62
CA ARG A 73 50.52 -5.98 -12.22
C ARG A 73 50.81 -4.98 -13.34
N ASN A 74 51.99 -5.04 -13.94
CA ASN A 74 52.37 -4.13 -15.01
C ASN A 74 51.51 -4.35 -16.26
N ARG A 75 51.16 -5.61 -16.55
CA ARG A 75 50.25 -5.97 -17.63
C ARG A 75 48.87 -5.33 -17.46
N ILE A 76 48.23 -5.48 -16.30
CA ILE A 76 46.90 -4.90 -16.08
C ILE A 76 46.96 -3.35 -16.09
N ILE A 77 48.04 -2.74 -15.59
CA ILE A 77 48.22 -1.28 -15.67
C ILE A 77 48.32 -0.85 -17.14
N SER A 78 49.10 -1.55 -17.96
CA SER A 78 49.25 -1.26 -19.39
C SER A 78 47.93 -1.40 -20.16
N GLU A 79 47.20 -2.50 -19.94
CA GLU A 79 45.89 -2.77 -20.54
C GLU A 79 44.90 -1.63 -20.27
N LEU A 80 44.87 -1.13 -19.04
CA LEU A 80 43.95 -0.08 -18.58
C LEU A 80 44.40 1.34 -18.90
N SER A 81 45.70 1.56 -19.11
CA SER A 81 46.27 2.85 -19.52
C SER A 81 45.98 3.17 -20.99
N SER A 82 45.63 2.16 -21.79
CA SER A 82 45.26 2.36 -23.19
C SER A 82 43.96 3.16 -23.33
N LYS A 83 43.86 3.97 -24.39
CA LYS A 83 42.67 4.78 -24.73
C LYS A 83 41.37 3.96 -24.76
N TYR A 84 41.46 2.66 -25.03
CA TYR A 84 40.32 1.74 -25.16
C TYR A 84 40.18 0.73 -24.01
N GLY A 85 41.13 0.66 -23.08
CA GLY A 85 41.18 -0.38 -22.03
C GLY A 85 39.96 -0.36 -21.11
N PHE A 86 39.65 0.81 -20.54
CA PHE A 86 38.45 0.98 -19.71
C PHE A 86 37.14 0.84 -20.47
N VAL A 87 37.13 1.24 -21.75
CA VAL A 87 35.95 1.10 -22.61
C VAL A 87 35.66 -0.38 -22.84
N LYS A 88 36.70 -1.17 -23.14
CA LYS A 88 36.61 -2.63 -23.30
C LYS A 88 36.15 -3.32 -22.01
N TYR A 89 36.71 -2.94 -20.86
CA TYR A 89 36.25 -3.45 -19.55
C TYR A 89 34.76 -3.13 -19.30
N LYS A 90 34.32 -1.88 -19.52
CA LYS A 90 32.91 -1.50 -19.36
C LYS A 90 31.98 -2.30 -20.29
N ILE A 91 32.43 -2.60 -21.51
CA ILE A 91 31.67 -3.44 -22.45
C ILE A 91 31.60 -4.88 -21.93
N GLN A 92 32.69 -5.44 -21.44
CA GLN A 92 32.76 -6.81 -20.93
C GLN A 92 31.98 -7.00 -19.63
N GLU A 93 32.04 -6.04 -18.71
CA GLU A 93 31.19 -5.96 -17.52
C GLU A 93 29.70 -5.84 -17.92
N LYS A 94 29.37 -5.01 -18.92
CA LYS A 94 27.99 -4.95 -19.46
C LYS A 94 27.54 -6.27 -20.09
N ILE A 95 28.42 -6.99 -20.78
CA ILE A 95 28.11 -8.32 -21.34
C ILE A 95 27.92 -9.35 -20.23
N SER A 96 28.78 -9.33 -19.21
CA SER A 96 28.67 -10.18 -18.00
C SER A 96 27.36 -9.91 -17.25
N LEU A 97 26.97 -8.65 -17.08
CA LEU A 97 25.68 -8.26 -16.49
C LEU A 97 24.49 -8.67 -17.37
N LYS A 98 24.59 -8.55 -18.70
CA LYS A 98 23.58 -9.05 -19.65
C LYS A 98 23.41 -10.57 -19.62
N SER A 99 24.39 -11.32 -19.12
CA SER A 99 24.35 -12.79 -19.06
C SER A 99 23.62 -13.34 -17.82
N LYS A 100 23.34 -12.52 -16.79
CA LYS A 100 22.47 -12.90 -15.68
C LYS A 100 21.02 -12.53 -16.01
N LYS A 101 20.16 -13.54 -16.18
CA LYS A 101 18.70 -13.33 -16.24
C LYS A 101 18.26 -12.54 -15.00
N PHE A 102 17.50 -11.47 -15.20
CA PHE A 102 16.94 -10.70 -14.09
C PHE A 102 15.95 -11.58 -13.32
N ASN A 103 16.11 -11.68 -12.00
CA ASN A 103 15.23 -12.47 -11.16
C ASN A 103 14.00 -11.64 -10.74
N PHE A 104 12.93 -11.73 -11.53
CA PHE A 104 11.69 -11.01 -11.25
C PHE A 104 11.04 -11.41 -9.92
N GLU A 105 11.16 -12.68 -9.51
CA GLU A 105 10.57 -13.15 -8.25
C GLU A 105 11.29 -12.52 -7.06
N GLU A 106 12.61 -12.57 -7.04
CA GLU A 106 13.44 -11.95 -5.99
C GLU A 106 13.25 -10.43 -5.94
N SER A 107 13.22 -9.75 -7.10
CA SER A 107 12.97 -8.31 -7.16
C SER A 107 11.59 -7.93 -6.62
N LEU A 108 10.57 -8.75 -6.85
CA LEU A 108 9.25 -8.53 -6.25
C LEU A 108 9.24 -8.73 -4.73
N GLU A 109 9.98 -9.70 -4.19
CA GLU A 109 10.09 -9.86 -2.74
C GLU A 109 10.82 -8.67 -2.09
N GLN A 110 11.88 -8.18 -2.73
CA GLN A 110 12.57 -6.96 -2.28
C GLN A 110 11.64 -5.75 -2.32
N PHE A 111 10.85 -5.59 -3.37
CA PHE A 111 9.84 -4.53 -3.46
C PHE A 111 8.76 -4.64 -2.37
N VAL A 112 8.33 -5.86 -2.04
CA VAL A 112 7.38 -6.12 -0.95
C VAL A 112 7.97 -5.72 0.39
N SER A 113 9.23 -6.09 0.64
CA SER A 113 9.96 -5.70 1.85
C SER A 113 10.17 -4.18 1.93
N PHE A 114 10.43 -3.51 0.81
CA PHE A 114 10.52 -2.06 0.78
C PHE A 114 9.18 -1.37 1.08
N LYS A 115 8.06 -1.98 0.66
CA LYS A 115 6.71 -1.43 0.84
C LYS A 115 6.05 -1.78 2.17
N SER A 116 6.57 -2.75 2.94
CA SER A 116 5.98 -3.13 4.23
C SER A 116 5.85 -1.96 5.18
N ASP A 117 6.78 -1.01 5.10
CA ASP A 117 6.88 0.11 6.03
C ASP A 117 6.04 1.32 5.60
N THR A 118 5.58 1.34 4.34
CA THR A 118 4.96 2.53 3.73
C THR A 118 3.57 2.29 3.14
N SER A 119 3.19 1.05 2.83
CA SER A 119 1.88 0.77 2.20
C SER A 119 1.35 -0.66 2.42
N VAL A 120 0.50 -1.14 1.51
CA VAL A 120 -0.13 -2.47 1.53
C VAL A 120 0.59 -3.37 0.51
N PRO A 121 1.76 -3.93 0.83
CA PRO A 121 2.70 -4.47 -0.16
C PRO A 121 2.11 -5.63 -0.96
N ILE A 122 1.30 -6.48 -0.32
CA ILE A 122 0.69 -7.67 -0.96
C ILE A 122 -0.24 -7.29 -2.12
N LYS A 123 -0.99 -6.18 -1.98
CA LYS A 123 -1.86 -5.70 -3.07
C LYS A 123 -1.03 -5.30 -4.29
N HIS A 124 0.11 -4.64 -4.08
CA HIS A 124 1.00 -4.27 -5.18
C HIS A 124 1.62 -5.51 -5.83
N LYS A 125 2.12 -6.45 -5.00
CA LYS A 125 2.67 -7.75 -5.46
C LYS A 125 1.69 -8.49 -6.35
N MET A 126 0.45 -8.69 -5.91
CA MET A 126 -0.57 -9.41 -6.68
C MET A 126 -0.87 -8.75 -8.03
N ILE A 127 -0.91 -7.41 -8.09
CA ILE A 127 -1.14 -6.69 -9.34
C ILE A 127 0.07 -6.85 -10.27
N LEU A 128 1.29 -6.73 -9.74
CA LEU A 128 2.51 -6.93 -10.54
C LEU A 128 2.60 -8.35 -11.09
N MET A 129 2.38 -9.36 -10.24
CA MET A 129 2.43 -10.77 -10.62
C MET A 129 1.34 -11.19 -11.60
N ASN A 130 0.11 -10.68 -11.46
CA ASN A 130 -1.02 -11.17 -12.26
C ASN A 130 -1.33 -10.30 -13.48
N VAL A 131 -0.86 -9.05 -13.53
CA VAL A 131 -1.17 -8.11 -14.62
C VAL A 131 0.09 -7.70 -15.37
N TRP A 132 1.07 -7.13 -14.68
CA TRP A 132 2.17 -6.44 -15.37
C TRP A 132 3.31 -7.36 -15.81
N LEU A 133 3.83 -8.21 -14.91
CA LEU A 133 4.92 -9.11 -15.26
C LEU A 133 4.52 -10.09 -16.37
N PRO A 134 3.34 -10.75 -16.34
CA PRO A 134 2.92 -11.62 -17.44
C PRO A 134 2.82 -10.85 -18.76
N PHE A 135 2.34 -9.61 -18.74
CA PHE A 135 2.31 -8.76 -19.93
C PHE A 135 3.70 -8.56 -20.53
N TYR A 136 4.71 -8.20 -19.71
CA TYR A 136 6.06 -7.96 -20.22
C TYR A 136 6.82 -9.23 -20.60
N VAL A 137 6.70 -10.29 -19.80
CA VAL A 137 7.33 -11.60 -20.07
C VAL A 137 6.79 -12.20 -21.37
N ASN A 138 5.48 -12.12 -21.61
CA ASN A 138 4.87 -12.56 -22.87
C ASN A 138 5.30 -11.72 -24.09
N LYS A 139 5.86 -10.52 -23.86
CA LYS A 139 6.50 -9.69 -24.90
C LYS A 139 7.99 -9.99 -25.06
N GLY A 140 8.49 -11.03 -24.40
CA GLY A 140 9.89 -11.46 -24.45
C GLY A 140 10.81 -10.62 -23.58
N CYS A 141 10.28 -9.79 -22.66
CA CYS A 141 11.13 -9.00 -21.78
C CYS A 141 11.84 -9.92 -20.77
N GLN A 142 13.17 -9.88 -20.76
CA GLN A 142 14.02 -10.59 -19.81
C GLN A 142 14.56 -9.67 -18.71
N HIS A 143 14.39 -8.36 -18.86
CA HIS A 143 14.82 -7.36 -17.88
C HIS A 143 13.85 -6.16 -17.87
N PRO A 144 13.60 -5.52 -16.70
CA PRO A 144 12.78 -4.31 -16.62
C PRO A 144 13.17 -3.14 -17.54
N ARG A 145 14.44 -3.07 -17.97
CA ARG A 145 14.94 -2.04 -18.90
C ARG A 145 14.21 -2.06 -20.25
N GLU A 146 13.70 -3.22 -20.62
CA GLU A 146 12.99 -3.46 -21.89
C GLU A 146 11.52 -3.04 -21.82
N PHE A 147 10.96 -2.83 -20.62
CA PHE A 147 9.54 -2.49 -20.44
C PHE A 147 9.15 -1.22 -21.20
N ARG A 148 10.08 -0.26 -21.30
CA ARG A 148 9.85 1.02 -21.99
C ARG A 148 9.50 0.85 -23.47
N LEU A 149 10.04 -0.19 -24.13
CA LEU A 149 9.74 -0.51 -25.53
C LEU A 149 8.24 -0.80 -25.75
N TRP A 150 7.57 -1.29 -24.70
CA TRP A 150 6.18 -1.70 -24.73
C TRP A 150 5.23 -0.69 -24.09
N LYS A 151 5.69 0.52 -23.77
CA LYS A 151 4.89 1.55 -23.08
C LYS A 151 3.53 1.81 -23.74
N LYS A 152 3.49 1.92 -25.07
CA LYS A 152 2.24 2.16 -25.83
C LYS A 152 1.29 0.96 -25.71
N GLN A 153 1.80 -0.26 -25.88
CA GLN A 153 0.98 -1.47 -25.72
C GLN A 153 0.53 -1.68 -24.28
N ALA A 154 1.35 -1.31 -23.28
CA ALA A 154 0.99 -1.39 -21.87
C ALA A 154 -0.18 -0.46 -21.51
N GLN A 155 -0.24 0.73 -22.13
CA GLN A 155 -1.39 1.63 -22.00
C GLN A 155 -2.67 1.05 -22.61
N MET A 156 -2.56 0.29 -23.71
CA MET A 156 -3.71 -0.40 -24.31
C MET A 156 -4.13 -1.61 -23.48
N HIS A 157 -3.17 -2.35 -22.94
CA HIS A 157 -3.41 -3.52 -22.10
C HIS A 157 -4.32 -3.21 -20.91
N LEU A 158 -4.16 -2.04 -20.27
CA LEU A 158 -5.07 -1.57 -19.22
C LEU A 158 -6.56 -1.60 -19.60
N LYS A 159 -6.89 -1.36 -20.87
CA LYS A 159 -8.28 -1.30 -21.34
C LYS A 159 -8.83 -2.67 -21.72
N THR A 160 -7.98 -3.67 -21.85
CA THR A 160 -8.34 -5.01 -22.32
C THR A 160 -8.08 -6.10 -21.28
N VAL A 161 -7.31 -5.81 -20.23
CA VAL A 161 -6.99 -6.76 -19.17
C VAL A 161 -8.25 -7.21 -18.45
N LYS A 162 -8.39 -8.53 -18.38
CA LYS A 162 -9.47 -9.22 -17.69
C LYS A 162 -9.11 -9.46 -16.23
N LYS A 163 -10.12 -9.50 -15.36
CA LYS A 163 -9.94 -9.91 -13.96
C LYS A 163 -9.43 -11.35 -13.94
N LEU A 164 -8.67 -11.69 -12.90
CA LEU A 164 -8.18 -13.05 -12.71
C LEU A 164 -9.37 -14.02 -12.68
N ASN A 165 -9.31 -15.10 -13.46
CA ASN A 165 -10.34 -16.13 -13.58
C ASN A 165 -11.73 -15.61 -14.02
N SER A 166 -11.77 -14.56 -14.85
CA SER A 166 -13.03 -14.00 -15.35
C SER A 166 -12.89 -13.51 -16.78
N GLU A 167 -13.99 -13.58 -17.52
CA GLU A 167 -14.13 -12.94 -18.84
C GLU A 167 -14.30 -11.40 -18.73
N GLU A 168 -14.62 -10.90 -17.53
CA GLU A 168 -14.85 -9.49 -17.28
C GLU A 168 -13.56 -8.67 -17.24
N LYS A 169 -13.60 -7.50 -17.88
CA LYS A 169 -12.52 -6.51 -17.79
C LYS A 169 -12.50 -5.83 -16.43
N TYR A 170 -11.33 -5.34 -16.03
CA TYR A 170 -11.26 -4.42 -14.90
C TYR A 170 -12.11 -3.17 -15.19
N SER A 171 -12.84 -2.70 -14.17
CA SER A 171 -13.59 -1.47 -14.28
C SER A 171 -12.65 -0.28 -14.48
N VAL A 172 -13.18 0.79 -15.08
CA VAL A 172 -12.39 2.00 -15.35
C VAL A 172 -11.83 2.60 -14.04
N ASN A 173 -12.51 2.42 -12.91
CA ASN A 173 -12.04 2.87 -11.59
C ASN A 173 -10.81 2.12 -11.09
N SER A 174 -10.68 0.84 -11.47
CA SER A 174 -9.54 0.00 -11.07
C SER A 174 -8.26 0.37 -11.82
N LEU A 175 -8.34 1.07 -12.96
CA LEU A 175 -7.17 1.42 -13.78
C LEU A 175 -6.13 2.21 -12.99
N SER A 176 -6.58 3.16 -12.16
CA SER A 176 -5.70 3.94 -11.28
C SER A 176 -4.87 3.03 -10.35
N THR A 177 -5.54 2.06 -9.72
CA THR A 177 -4.91 1.09 -8.83
C THR A 177 -3.91 0.21 -9.60
N LEU A 178 -4.29 -0.26 -10.80
CA LEU A 178 -3.39 -1.06 -11.64
C LEU A 178 -2.14 -0.26 -12.03
N THR A 179 -2.28 1.00 -12.44
CA THR A 179 -1.15 1.85 -12.82
C THR A 179 -0.29 2.26 -11.65
N ASN A 180 -0.86 2.47 -10.47
CA ASN A 180 -0.09 2.84 -9.29
C ASN A 180 0.89 1.74 -8.92
N SER A 181 0.45 0.47 -8.91
CA SER A 181 1.36 -0.65 -8.62
C SER A 181 2.53 -0.74 -9.61
N HIS A 182 2.28 -0.57 -10.91
CA HIS A 182 3.34 -0.51 -11.92
C HIS A 182 4.29 0.66 -11.68
N ASN A 183 3.76 1.87 -11.53
CA ASN A 183 4.57 3.08 -11.45
C ASN A 183 5.43 3.12 -10.17
N GLU A 184 4.90 2.60 -9.06
CA GLU A 184 5.67 2.45 -7.83
C GLU A 184 6.80 1.42 -7.97
N TYR A 185 6.54 0.30 -8.66
CA TYR A 185 7.58 -0.68 -8.96
C TYR A 185 8.67 -0.13 -9.89
N MET A 186 8.30 0.62 -10.94
CA MET A 186 9.27 1.31 -11.80
C MET A 186 10.12 2.32 -11.03
N THR A 187 9.55 2.98 -10.02
CA THR A 187 10.29 3.92 -9.17
C THR A 187 11.25 3.17 -8.27
N PHE A 188 10.80 2.08 -7.64
CA PHE A 188 11.66 1.18 -6.86
C PHE A 188 12.84 0.64 -7.69
N LEU A 189 12.61 0.20 -8.92
CA LEU A 189 13.67 -0.30 -9.80
C LEU A 189 14.68 0.80 -10.18
N LEU A 190 14.23 2.04 -10.31
CA LEU A 190 15.10 3.18 -10.56
C LEU A 190 15.95 3.50 -9.32
N ASP A 191 15.32 3.52 -8.15
CA ASP A 191 15.97 3.82 -6.86
C ASP A 191 17.02 2.76 -6.47
N ASN A 192 16.90 1.53 -6.98
CA ASN A 192 17.85 0.42 -6.75
C ASN A 192 18.86 0.23 -7.90
N ASP A 193 18.95 1.17 -8.85
CA ASP A 193 19.84 1.09 -10.02
C ASP A 193 19.61 -0.12 -10.96
N ASP A 194 18.46 -0.81 -10.84
CA ASP A 194 18.06 -1.89 -11.76
C ASP A 194 17.75 -1.32 -13.15
N ILE A 195 17.21 -0.11 -13.21
CA ILE A 195 16.97 0.65 -14.44
C ILE A 195 17.56 2.06 -14.32
N THR A 196 17.78 2.69 -15.47
CA THR A 196 18.23 4.09 -15.57
C THR A 196 17.06 5.04 -15.84
N GLU A 197 17.31 6.34 -15.68
CA GLU A 197 16.36 7.42 -16.04
C GLU A 197 15.87 7.32 -17.50
N ALA A 198 16.74 6.88 -18.41
CA ALA A 198 16.39 6.69 -19.82
C ALA A 198 15.42 5.52 -20.04
N GLU A 199 15.38 4.56 -19.12
CA GLU A 199 14.51 3.37 -19.17
C GLU A 199 13.23 3.57 -18.33
N TYR A 200 13.26 4.50 -17.37
CA TYR A 200 12.11 4.84 -16.55
C TYR A 200 10.94 5.41 -17.36
N PHE A 201 9.71 5.03 -16.97
CA PHE A 201 8.47 5.63 -17.45
C PHE A 201 7.29 5.35 -16.52
N LYS A 202 6.27 6.20 -16.61
CA LYS A 202 4.97 5.98 -15.96
C LYS A 202 3.89 5.64 -16.98
N ILE A 203 2.95 4.81 -16.57
CA ILE A 203 1.70 4.53 -17.27
C ILE A 203 0.59 5.33 -16.61
N PHE A 204 -0.26 5.95 -17.42
CA PHE A 204 -1.41 6.72 -16.95
C PHE A 204 -2.72 6.08 -17.42
N GLY A 205 -3.44 5.48 -16.48
CA GLY A 205 -4.76 4.89 -16.70
C GLY A 205 -5.87 5.90 -16.45
N ARG A 206 -5.83 7.06 -17.12
CA ARG A 206 -6.85 8.12 -16.94
C ARG A 206 -8.03 7.90 -17.88
N ILE A 207 -9.22 8.12 -17.36
CA ILE A 207 -10.45 8.23 -18.15
C ILE A 207 -10.35 9.50 -18.99
N THR A 208 -10.47 9.38 -20.31
CA THR A 208 -10.52 10.58 -21.16
C THR A 208 -11.89 11.25 -21.03
N SER A 209 -11.95 12.57 -21.27
CA SER A 209 -13.21 13.32 -21.28
C SER A 209 -14.24 12.70 -22.22
N GLU A 210 -13.78 12.15 -23.34
CA GLU A 210 -14.62 11.46 -24.33
C GLU A 210 -15.21 10.15 -23.81
N MET A 211 -14.42 9.35 -23.07
CA MET A 211 -14.94 8.18 -22.37
C MET A 211 -15.99 8.57 -21.32
N LYS A 212 -15.80 9.70 -20.63
CA LYS A 212 -16.81 10.22 -19.69
C LYS A 212 -18.11 10.60 -20.39
N LYS A 213 -18.04 11.34 -21.50
CA LYS A 213 -19.19 11.77 -22.30
C LYS A 213 -20.00 10.59 -22.84
N ARG A 214 -19.33 9.48 -23.21
CA ARG A 214 -19.98 8.26 -23.70
C ARG A 214 -20.56 7.36 -22.60
N GLY A 215 -20.70 7.86 -21.37
CA GLY A 215 -21.22 7.09 -20.25
C GLY A 215 -20.29 5.99 -19.74
N LEU A 216 -19.07 5.83 -20.27
CA LEU A 216 -18.09 4.85 -19.77
C LEU A 216 -17.51 5.27 -18.40
N SER A 217 -17.84 6.48 -17.92
CA SER A 217 -17.54 6.93 -16.57
C SER A 217 -18.72 6.84 -15.61
N SER A 218 -19.86 6.27 -15.99
CA SER A 218 -20.98 6.12 -15.07
C SER A 218 -20.76 4.93 -14.13
N ALA A 219 -19.64 4.97 -13.39
CA ALA A 219 -19.73 4.64 -11.99
C ALA A 219 -20.59 5.74 -11.34
N SER A 220 -21.90 5.64 -11.54
CA SER A 220 -22.81 5.91 -10.44
C SER A 220 -22.30 5.02 -9.31
N ARG A 221 -21.44 5.56 -8.43
CA ARG A 221 -21.43 5.02 -7.07
C ARG A 221 -22.89 5.18 -6.67
N LYS A 222 -23.65 4.08 -6.65
CA LYS A 222 -24.96 4.10 -6.01
C LYS A 222 -24.67 4.60 -4.60
N LYS A 223 -24.94 5.88 -4.35
CA LYS A 223 -24.85 6.49 -3.03
C LYS A 223 -26.17 6.17 -2.34
N ASP A 224 -26.50 4.89 -2.28
CA ASP A 224 -27.69 4.50 -1.53
C ASP A 224 -27.41 4.78 -0.06
N THR A 225 -28.38 5.39 0.61
CA THR A 225 -28.23 5.89 1.97
C THR A 225 -29.47 5.55 2.78
N TYR A 226 -29.29 5.24 4.06
CA TYR A 226 -30.36 5.27 5.04
C TYR A 226 -30.83 6.72 5.24
N THR A 227 -32.13 6.89 5.42
CA THR A 227 -32.74 8.11 5.96
C THR A 227 -32.73 8.06 7.49
N GLU A 228 -33.12 9.15 8.14
CA GLU A 228 -33.36 9.14 9.60
C GLU A 228 -34.44 8.10 9.97
N GLU A 229 -35.57 8.10 9.25
CA GLU A 229 -36.67 7.16 9.46
C GLU A 229 -36.23 5.70 9.31
N ASP A 230 -35.37 5.40 8.33
CA ASP A 230 -34.79 4.07 8.17
C ASP A 230 -34.07 3.62 9.44
N LEU A 231 -33.26 4.49 10.07
CA LEU A 231 -32.51 4.15 11.28
C LEU A 231 -33.42 3.87 12.47
N LEU A 232 -34.50 4.65 12.64
CA LEU A 232 -35.52 4.41 13.65
C LEU A 232 -36.20 3.05 13.43
N ASN A 233 -36.64 2.79 12.20
CA ASN A 233 -37.33 1.55 11.83
C ASN A 233 -36.44 0.32 11.96
N ILE A 234 -35.15 0.43 11.65
CA ILE A 234 -34.18 -0.66 11.81
C ILE A 234 -34.08 -1.08 13.28
N LYS A 235 -33.99 -0.13 14.22
CA LYS A 235 -33.93 -0.43 15.65
C LYS A 235 -35.17 -1.19 16.11
N LEU A 236 -36.35 -0.71 15.72
CA LEU A 236 -37.62 -1.36 16.07
C LEU A 236 -37.72 -2.79 15.51
N LYS A 237 -37.31 -3.01 14.26
CA LYS A 237 -37.29 -4.34 13.63
C LYS A 237 -36.29 -5.30 14.30
N ILE A 238 -35.13 -4.80 14.74
CA ILE A 238 -34.17 -5.59 15.52
C ILE A 238 -34.78 -6.00 16.87
N ASP A 239 -35.44 -5.07 17.56
CA ASP A 239 -36.10 -5.34 18.85
C ASP A 239 -37.21 -6.37 18.76
N GLU A 240 -38.02 -6.28 17.72
CA GLU A 240 -39.10 -7.21 17.46
C GLU A 240 -38.55 -8.59 17.12
N ARG A 241 -37.62 -8.67 16.15
CA ARG A 241 -37.13 -9.94 15.62
C ARG A 241 -36.31 -10.75 16.63
N TYR A 242 -35.50 -10.06 17.43
CA TYR A 242 -34.56 -10.69 18.37
C TYR A 242 -34.92 -10.47 19.83
N ARG A 243 -36.20 -10.18 20.14
CA ARG A 243 -36.68 -9.95 21.52
C ARG A 243 -36.23 -11.00 22.52
N ASN A 244 -36.19 -12.26 22.09
CA ASN A 244 -35.86 -13.42 22.91
C ASN A 244 -34.58 -14.15 22.42
N GLU A 245 -33.73 -13.47 21.64
CA GLU A 245 -32.50 -14.03 21.06
C GLU A 245 -31.30 -13.14 21.41
N ASP A 246 -30.93 -13.04 22.69
CA ASP A 246 -29.90 -12.10 23.17
C ASP A 246 -28.58 -12.15 22.38
N PRO A 247 -27.99 -13.31 22.03
CA PRO A 247 -26.76 -13.33 21.23
C PRO A 247 -26.90 -12.66 19.86
N MET A 248 -28.07 -12.78 19.23
CA MET A 248 -28.37 -12.13 17.95
C MET A 248 -28.67 -10.64 18.15
N LYS A 249 -29.39 -10.28 19.21
CA LYS A 249 -29.68 -8.89 19.55
C LYS A 249 -28.40 -8.10 19.87
N ILE A 250 -27.50 -8.65 20.68
CA ILE A 250 -26.17 -8.07 20.97
C ILE A 250 -25.40 -7.82 19.67
N ARG A 251 -25.33 -8.82 18.78
CA ARG A 251 -24.64 -8.70 17.49
C ARG A 251 -25.28 -7.63 16.61
N ALA A 252 -26.60 -7.61 16.51
CA ALA A 252 -27.34 -6.65 15.71
C ALA A 252 -27.15 -5.22 16.22
N TYR A 253 -27.22 -5.03 17.54
CA TYR A 253 -26.96 -3.75 18.21
C TYR A 253 -25.53 -3.26 18.02
N ALA A 254 -24.53 -4.14 18.13
CA ALA A 254 -23.15 -3.77 17.90
C ALA A 254 -22.90 -3.30 16.47
N ILE A 255 -23.49 -3.96 15.47
CA ILE A 255 -23.38 -3.53 14.07
C ILE A 255 -24.19 -2.25 13.83
N PHE A 256 -25.42 -2.18 14.35
CA PHE A 256 -26.29 -1.01 14.27
C PHE A 256 -25.64 0.23 14.89
N PHE A 257 -24.93 0.09 16.01
CA PHE A 257 -24.12 1.15 16.59
C PHE A 257 -23.10 1.70 15.57
N GLY A 258 -22.44 0.83 14.79
CA GLY A 258 -21.55 1.23 13.70
C GLY A 258 -22.26 1.95 12.53
N VAL A 259 -23.49 1.55 12.21
CA VAL A 259 -24.36 2.23 11.24
C VAL A 259 -24.66 3.64 11.71
N CYS A 260 -25.16 3.79 12.94
CA CYS A 260 -25.59 5.05 13.54
C CYS A 260 -24.44 6.02 13.81
N THR A 261 -23.21 5.54 13.98
CA THR A 261 -22.02 6.37 14.23
C THR A 261 -21.18 6.62 12.98
N GLY A 262 -21.53 6.04 11.83
CA GLY A 262 -20.77 6.19 10.58
C GLY A 262 -19.34 5.66 10.67
N LEU A 263 -19.05 4.79 11.65
CA LEU A 263 -17.73 4.20 11.84
C LEU A 263 -17.39 3.29 10.67
N ARG A 264 -16.11 3.30 10.28
CA ARG A 264 -15.60 2.27 9.37
C ARG A 264 -15.54 0.96 10.15
N ARG A 265 -15.84 -0.15 9.48
CA ARG A 265 -15.82 -1.50 10.08
C ARG A 265 -14.59 -1.82 10.95
N GLY A 266 -13.39 -1.36 10.55
CA GLY A 266 -12.18 -1.61 11.33
C GLY A 266 -12.14 -0.86 12.66
N ASN A 267 -12.68 0.37 12.68
CA ASN A 267 -12.84 1.16 13.90
C ASN A 267 -13.96 0.62 14.78
N LEU A 268 -15.09 0.21 14.18
CA LEU A 268 -16.17 -0.46 14.91
C LEU A 268 -15.65 -1.70 15.66
N LEU A 269 -14.89 -2.54 14.97
CA LEU A 269 -14.30 -3.74 15.54
C LEU A 269 -13.27 -3.45 16.63
N GLY A 270 -12.71 -2.25 16.72
CA GLY A 270 -11.78 -1.91 17.80
C GLY A 270 -12.47 -1.53 19.11
N ILE A 271 -13.72 -1.06 19.05
CA ILE A 271 -14.44 -0.52 20.22
C ILE A 271 -14.64 -1.63 21.27
N ARG A 272 -14.23 -1.33 22.50
CA ARG A 272 -14.50 -2.17 23.66
C ARG A 272 -15.68 -1.63 24.46
N THR A 273 -16.33 -2.50 25.22
CA THR A 273 -17.50 -2.15 26.03
C THR A 273 -17.17 -1.00 27.01
N LYS A 274 -15.98 -1.02 27.62
CA LYS A 274 -15.52 0.06 28.52
C LYS A 274 -15.34 1.44 27.85
N ASN A 275 -15.33 1.51 26.53
CA ASN A 275 -15.22 2.76 25.78
C ASN A 275 -16.60 3.39 25.47
N LEU A 276 -17.69 2.83 26.00
CA LEU A 276 -19.04 3.35 25.84
C LEU A 276 -19.48 4.08 27.11
N TYR A 277 -19.93 5.34 26.96
CA TYR A 277 -20.27 6.20 28.09
C TYR A 277 -21.69 6.80 27.99
N PRO A 278 -22.75 5.97 27.97
CA PRO A 278 -24.13 6.45 27.80
C PRO A 278 -24.65 7.31 28.94
N ASN A 279 -24.05 7.22 30.13
CA ASN A 279 -24.49 7.94 31.33
C ASN A 279 -23.61 9.16 31.65
N SER A 280 -22.66 9.52 30.78
CA SER A 280 -21.91 10.77 30.94
C SER A 280 -22.81 11.99 30.70
N GLU A 281 -22.41 13.15 31.23
CA GLU A 281 -23.09 14.44 31.01
C GLU A 281 -23.38 14.67 29.51
N VAL A 282 -22.34 14.47 28.70
CA VAL A 282 -22.43 14.31 27.25
C VAL A 282 -22.19 12.84 26.91
N PRO A 283 -23.23 12.06 26.56
CA PRO A 283 -23.06 10.67 26.16
C PRO A 283 -22.18 10.55 24.93
N HIS A 284 -21.19 9.68 25.01
CA HIS A 284 -20.15 9.56 23.99
C HIS A 284 -19.55 8.16 23.97
N PHE A 285 -18.72 7.91 22.97
CA PHE A 285 -17.82 6.78 22.93
C PHE A 285 -16.40 7.22 22.58
N GLU A 286 -15.44 6.40 22.95
CA GLU A 286 -14.03 6.61 22.62
C GLU A 286 -13.58 5.66 21.51
N THR A 287 -12.90 6.18 20.49
CA THR A 287 -12.23 5.32 19.51
C THR A 287 -10.99 4.68 20.14
N SER A 288 -10.90 3.36 20.10
CA SER A 288 -9.73 2.62 20.60
C SER A 288 -8.86 2.14 19.42
N ASP A 289 -9.02 0.88 19.04
CA ASP A 289 -8.18 0.21 18.07
C ASP A 289 -8.77 0.31 16.65
N ASN A 290 -7.94 0.01 15.65
CA ASN A 290 -8.41 -0.23 14.29
C ASN A 290 -8.01 -1.63 13.83
N ILE A 291 -9.01 -2.48 13.64
CA ILE A 291 -8.80 -3.87 13.25
C ILE A 291 -8.89 -4.00 11.74
N VAL A 292 -7.82 -4.48 11.13
CA VAL A 292 -7.70 -4.62 9.68
C VAL A 292 -7.30 -6.04 9.31
N PRO A 293 -7.69 -6.55 8.13
CA PRO A 293 -7.30 -7.89 7.71
C PRO A 293 -5.78 -8.03 7.54
N GLY A 294 -5.19 -9.07 8.14
CA GLY A 294 -3.76 -9.36 8.08
C GLY A 294 -3.25 -9.69 6.68
N TRP A 295 -4.09 -10.26 5.81
CA TRP A 295 -3.72 -10.62 4.42
C TRP A 295 -3.11 -9.43 3.65
N SER A 296 -3.58 -8.22 3.96
CA SER A 296 -3.10 -6.98 3.33
C SER A 296 -1.60 -6.72 3.61
N ARG A 297 -1.07 -7.32 4.68
CA ARG A 297 0.32 -7.27 5.14
C ARG A 297 1.03 -8.63 5.06
N GLY A 298 0.41 -9.65 4.45
CA GLY A 298 1.00 -10.99 4.35
C GLY A 298 0.95 -11.80 5.66
N ILE A 299 0.13 -11.37 6.62
CA ILE A 299 -0.02 -12.03 7.93
C ILE A 299 -1.35 -12.78 7.96
N ALA A 300 -1.38 -13.98 8.54
CA ALA A 300 -2.63 -14.72 8.76
C ALA A 300 -3.52 -14.00 9.78
N GLY A 301 -4.84 -14.05 9.61
CA GLY A 301 -5.79 -13.48 10.57
C GLY A 301 -5.97 -11.96 10.47
N ASN A 302 -6.05 -11.28 11.62
CA ASN A 302 -6.30 -9.84 11.74
C ASN A 302 -5.07 -9.14 12.34
N VAL A 303 -4.89 -7.87 11.99
CA VAL A 303 -3.90 -6.98 12.59
C VAL A 303 -4.64 -5.91 13.37
N THR A 304 -4.29 -5.74 14.63
CA THR A 304 -4.76 -4.67 15.50
C THR A 304 -3.78 -3.51 15.40
N LEU A 305 -4.28 -2.34 15.00
CA LEU A 305 -3.54 -1.09 15.07
C LEU A 305 -4.02 -0.35 16.31
N GLU A 306 -3.24 -0.43 17.38
CA GLU A 306 -3.61 0.10 18.70
C GLU A 306 -3.80 1.62 18.66
N ASN A 307 -4.80 2.12 19.37
CA ASN A 307 -5.07 3.55 19.54
C ASN A 307 -5.00 4.32 18.22
N SER A 308 -5.69 3.82 17.20
CA SER A 308 -5.63 4.42 15.87
C SER A 308 -6.96 4.33 15.17
N THR A 309 -7.17 5.26 14.24
CA THR A 309 -8.21 5.16 13.23
C THR A 309 -7.59 4.95 11.85
N LYS A 310 -8.41 4.87 10.81
CA LYS A 310 -7.89 4.84 9.43
C LYS A 310 -7.02 6.08 9.11
N THR A 311 -7.27 7.22 9.77
CA THR A 311 -6.70 8.52 9.40
C THR A 311 -6.08 9.31 10.55
N PHE A 312 -6.21 8.83 11.80
CA PHE A 312 -5.69 9.50 12.99
C PHE A 312 -4.97 8.49 13.88
N VAL A 313 -3.94 8.94 14.58
CA VAL A 313 -3.32 8.22 15.69
C VAL A 313 -3.84 8.88 16.98
N GLY A 314 -4.25 8.07 17.94
CA GLY A 314 -4.85 8.49 19.20
C GLY A 314 -6.33 8.14 19.36
N THR A 315 -6.81 8.36 20.58
CA THR A 315 -8.21 8.20 20.99
C THR A 315 -8.99 9.49 20.74
N ILE A 316 -10.18 9.37 20.16
CA ILE A 316 -11.10 10.49 19.91
C ILE A 316 -12.40 10.18 20.64
N LYS A 317 -12.91 11.17 21.39
CA LYS A 317 -14.25 11.14 21.99
C LYS A 317 -15.27 11.64 20.98
N LEU A 318 -16.25 10.81 20.68
CA LEU A 318 -17.32 11.13 19.73
C LEU A 318 -18.68 11.10 20.44
N PRO A 319 -19.46 12.19 20.38
CA PRO A 319 -20.77 12.25 21.03
C PRO A 319 -21.80 11.37 20.33
N PHE A 320 -22.81 10.93 21.08
CA PHE A 320 -23.99 10.27 20.53
C PHE A 320 -24.92 11.31 19.90
N ILE A 321 -24.97 11.32 18.56
CA ILE A 321 -25.79 12.27 17.78
C ILE A 321 -26.91 11.55 17.01
N GLN A 322 -26.57 10.63 16.09
CA GLN A 322 -27.52 10.04 15.15
C GLN A 322 -27.93 8.60 15.52
N PRO A 323 -29.17 8.17 15.24
CA PRO A 323 -30.30 9.00 14.82
C PRO A 323 -30.82 9.88 15.96
N SER A 324 -30.60 9.48 17.21
CA SER A 324 -30.82 10.31 18.38
C SER A 324 -29.93 9.89 19.55
N ARG A 325 -29.78 10.77 20.54
CA ARG A 325 -29.07 10.49 21.79
C ARG A 325 -29.70 9.30 22.51
N GLU A 326 -31.02 9.26 22.57
CA GLU A 326 -31.81 8.27 23.33
C GLU A 326 -31.58 6.86 22.78
N ILE A 327 -31.66 6.69 21.46
CA ILE A 327 -31.47 5.38 20.81
C ILE A 327 -30.05 4.88 21.02
N LEU A 328 -29.04 5.73 20.82
CA LEU A 328 -27.66 5.33 21.05
C LEU A 328 -27.40 5.00 22.53
N CYS A 329 -27.98 5.76 23.45
CA CYS A 329 -27.89 5.45 24.88
C CYS A 329 -28.55 4.11 25.21
N GLU A 330 -29.73 3.82 24.67
CA GLU A 330 -30.42 2.54 24.88
C GLU A 330 -29.61 1.35 24.35
N VAL A 331 -29.16 1.44 23.08
CA VAL A 331 -28.36 0.40 22.42
C VAL A 331 -27.07 0.13 23.20
N THR A 332 -26.36 1.19 23.60
CA THR A 332 -25.09 1.04 24.31
C THR A 332 -25.26 0.56 25.75
N LYS A 333 -26.34 0.97 26.46
CA LYS A 333 -26.68 0.40 27.77
C LYS A 333 -26.96 -1.10 27.67
N TYR A 334 -27.69 -1.55 26.64
CA TYR A 334 -27.94 -2.97 26.42
C TYR A 334 -26.64 -3.74 26.13
N LEU A 335 -25.72 -3.17 25.32
CA LEU A 335 -24.41 -3.78 25.10
C LEU A 335 -23.58 -3.89 26.38
N ILE A 336 -23.53 -2.83 27.20
CA ILE A 336 -22.80 -2.81 28.48
C ILE A 336 -23.36 -3.83 29.46
N ALA A 337 -24.68 -4.00 29.51
CA ALA A 337 -25.33 -4.95 30.42
C ALA A 337 -25.05 -6.43 30.06
N ASN A 338 -24.64 -6.71 28.82
CA ASN A 338 -24.53 -8.07 28.29
C ASN A 338 -23.11 -8.47 27.85
N LEU A 339 -22.12 -7.59 27.99
CA LEU A 339 -20.74 -7.82 27.56
C LEU A 339 -19.75 -7.47 28.67
N ASP A 340 -18.61 -8.17 28.71
CA ASP A 340 -17.52 -7.81 29.62
C ASP A 340 -16.94 -6.43 29.25
N PRO A 341 -16.53 -5.59 30.23
CA PRO A 341 -15.91 -4.29 29.96
C PRO A 341 -14.72 -4.33 29.01
N ASN A 342 -13.91 -5.40 29.04
CA ASN A 342 -12.73 -5.53 28.19
C ASN A 342 -13.01 -6.18 26.84
N ASP A 343 -14.20 -6.77 26.66
CA ASP A 343 -14.59 -7.34 25.39
C ASP A 343 -14.81 -6.26 24.32
N ARG A 344 -14.57 -6.66 23.08
CA ARG A 344 -14.96 -5.85 21.92
C ARG A 344 -16.45 -5.97 21.73
N ILE A 345 -17.13 -4.85 21.43
CA ILE A 345 -18.58 -4.86 21.18
C ILE A 345 -18.94 -5.75 19.99
N LEU A 346 -17.99 -5.96 19.08
CA LEU A 346 -18.10 -6.90 17.97
C LEU A 346 -16.78 -7.63 17.75
N ASN A 347 -16.77 -8.95 17.95
CA ASN A 347 -15.58 -9.79 17.78
C ASN A 347 -15.70 -10.69 16.54
N CYS A 348 -15.30 -10.17 15.37
CA CYS A 348 -15.24 -10.96 14.14
C CYS A 348 -14.16 -10.47 13.16
N ASN A 349 -14.00 -11.17 12.03
CA ASN A 349 -13.14 -10.70 10.94
C ASN A 349 -13.76 -9.45 10.27
N PRO A 350 -12.97 -8.45 9.83
CA PRO A 350 -13.51 -7.28 9.13
C PRO A 350 -14.36 -7.59 7.89
N ARG A 351 -14.18 -8.74 7.23
CA ARG A 351 -15.06 -9.16 6.13
C ARG A 351 -16.43 -9.62 6.63
N THR A 352 -16.49 -10.26 7.80
CA THR A 352 -17.71 -10.83 8.41
C THR A 352 -18.75 -9.78 8.75
N VAL A 353 -18.35 -8.56 9.12
CA VAL A 353 -19.27 -7.45 9.46
C VAL A 353 -20.31 -7.21 8.36
N ALA A 354 -19.87 -7.21 7.09
CA ALA A 354 -20.77 -6.96 5.96
C ALA A 354 -21.75 -8.13 5.73
N TYR A 355 -21.28 -9.38 5.90
CA TYR A 355 -22.12 -10.57 5.79
C TYR A 355 -23.18 -10.60 6.90
N TRP A 356 -22.77 -10.43 8.15
CA TRP A 356 -23.70 -10.40 9.27
C TRP A 356 -24.71 -9.27 9.16
N TRP A 357 -24.29 -8.08 8.72
CA TRP A 357 -25.25 -6.99 8.51
C TRP A 357 -26.27 -7.31 7.43
N LYS A 358 -25.84 -7.96 6.34
CA LYS A 358 -26.75 -8.43 5.30
C LYS A 358 -27.72 -9.47 5.84
N ASP A 359 -27.23 -10.47 6.56
CA ASP A 359 -28.08 -11.51 7.15
C ASP A 359 -29.10 -10.91 8.14
N ILE A 360 -28.70 -9.94 8.95
CA ILE A 360 -29.60 -9.22 9.86
C ILE A 360 -30.64 -8.42 9.06
N ALA A 361 -30.24 -7.71 8.01
CA ALA A 361 -31.14 -6.95 7.14
C ALA A 361 -32.20 -7.85 6.50
N ASP A 362 -31.79 -9.00 5.98
CA ASP A 362 -32.67 -9.98 5.35
C ASP A 362 -33.64 -10.58 6.41
N ASN A 363 -33.15 -10.92 7.61
CA ASN A 363 -33.97 -11.51 8.68
C ASN A 363 -34.94 -10.53 9.36
N CYS A 364 -34.56 -9.26 9.48
CA CYS A 364 -35.38 -8.20 10.07
C CYS A 364 -36.25 -7.47 9.04
N GLY A 365 -36.04 -7.72 7.74
CA GLY A 365 -36.84 -7.14 6.66
C GLY A 365 -36.58 -5.65 6.41
N PHE A 366 -35.31 -5.23 6.32
CA PHE A 366 -34.94 -3.86 5.93
C PHE A 366 -33.84 -3.85 4.85
N LYS A 367 -33.63 -2.70 4.18
CA LYS A 367 -32.65 -2.61 3.08
C LYS A 367 -31.21 -2.78 3.59
N TYR A 368 -30.42 -3.61 2.93
CA TYR A 368 -29.00 -3.75 3.22
C TYR A 368 -28.17 -2.64 2.55
N LEU A 369 -27.32 -1.98 3.33
CA LEU A 369 -26.24 -1.11 2.84
C LEU A 369 -24.88 -1.65 3.27
N THR A 370 -23.87 -1.53 2.40
CA THR A 370 -22.52 -1.96 2.77
C THR A 370 -21.96 -1.08 3.89
N PRO A 371 -20.95 -1.54 4.66
CA PRO A 371 -20.28 -0.70 5.65
C PRO A 371 -19.66 0.60 5.11
N HIS A 372 -19.46 0.71 3.80
CA HIS A 372 -19.04 1.96 3.19
C HIS A 372 -20.23 2.89 2.95
N ASP A 373 -21.38 2.35 2.57
CA ASP A 373 -22.61 3.08 2.23
C ASP A 373 -23.37 3.57 3.47
N TRP A 374 -23.31 2.85 4.60
CA TRP A 374 -23.85 3.39 5.86
C TRP A 374 -23.11 4.67 6.29
N LYS A 375 -21.83 4.83 5.92
CA LYS A 375 -21.05 6.03 6.25
C LYS A 375 -21.49 7.21 5.37
N HIS A 376 -21.87 6.93 4.14
CA HIS A 376 -22.55 7.91 3.29
C HIS A 376 -23.88 8.34 3.92
N SER A 377 -24.60 7.41 4.56
CA SER A 377 -25.85 7.70 5.26
C SER A 377 -25.62 8.68 6.41
N TYR A 378 -24.66 8.40 7.30
CA TYR A 378 -24.31 9.29 8.42
C TYR A 378 -23.95 10.71 7.96
N ALA A 379 -23.09 10.81 6.96
CA ALA A 379 -22.66 12.11 6.41
C ALA A 379 -23.82 12.87 5.75
N THR A 380 -24.73 12.16 5.07
CA THR A 380 -25.89 12.76 4.39
C THR A 380 -26.90 13.26 5.41
N ILE A 381 -27.32 12.42 6.36
CA ILE A 381 -28.23 12.81 7.45
C ILE A 381 -27.63 13.98 8.23
N GLY A 382 -26.36 13.90 8.59
CA GLY A 382 -25.71 14.96 9.36
C GLY A 382 -25.57 16.29 8.61
N ALA A 383 -25.49 16.26 7.28
CA ALA A 383 -25.51 17.47 6.48
C ALA A 383 -26.89 18.12 6.41
N LEU A 384 -27.97 17.31 6.38
CA LEU A 384 -29.35 17.81 6.44
C LEU A 384 -29.63 18.46 7.81
N HIS A 385 -29.12 17.84 8.87
CA HIS A 385 -29.28 18.31 10.26
C HIS A 385 -28.09 19.12 10.78
N LEU A 386 -27.37 19.81 9.88
CA LEU A 386 -26.17 20.56 10.29
C LEU A 386 -26.53 21.69 11.27
N LYS A 387 -27.70 22.29 11.11
CA LYS A 387 -28.15 23.45 11.90
C LYS A 387 -28.55 23.07 13.33
N ASP A 388 -29.25 21.97 13.49
CA ASP A 388 -29.93 21.53 14.70
C ASP A 388 -29.11 20.50 15.49
N TRP A 389 -28.60 19.45 14.84
CA TRP A 389 -27.87 18.38 15.56
C TRP A 389 -26.38 18.68 15.73
N TYR A 390 -25.84 19.53 14.87
CA TYR A 390 -24.41 19.85 14.82
C TYR A 390 -24.12 21.32 15.12
N ASP A 391 -25.10 22.10 15.58
CA ASP A 391 -24.95 23.53 15.94
C ASP A 391 -24.23 24.36 14.86
N ARG A 392 -24.62 24.14 13.59
CA ARG A 392 -24.01 24.78 12.41
C ARG A 392 -22.50 24.56 12.31
N ASN A 393 -21.95 23.55 12.97
CA ASN A 393 -20.52 23.27 13.03
C ASN A 393 -20.12 22.12 12.07
N PRO A 394 -19.70 22.42 10.83
CA PRO A 394 -19.26 21.40 9.87
C PRO A 394 -18.01 20.64 10.32
N TYR A 395 -17.19 21.24 11.19
CA TYR A 395 -16.02 20.57 11.76
C TYR A 395 -16.44 19.44 12.71
N LEU A 396 -17.53 19.59 13.47
CA LEU A 396 -18.06 18.51 14.30
C LEU A 396 -18.50 17.32 13.43
N LEU A 397 -19.27 17.56 12.37
CA LEU A 397 -19.66 16.51 11.41
C LEU A 397 -18.44 15.83 10.76
N GLN A 398 -17.40 16.61 10.42
CA GLN A 398 -16.15 16.09 9.90
C GLN A 398 -15.46 15.13 10.89
N MET A 399 -15.38 15.53 12.16
CA MET A 399 -14.74 14.76 13.21
C MET A 399 -15.50 13.48 13.53
N CYS A 400 -16.83 13.53 13.61
CA CYS A 400 -17.66 12.32 13.73
C CYS A 400 -17.50 11.37 12.54
N CYS A 401 -17.29 11.92 11.34
CA CYS A 401 -16.93 11.12 10.16
C CYS A 401 -15.48 10.59 10.17
N LEU A 402 -14.64 10.93 11.15
CA LEU A 402 -13.23 10.58 11.20
C LEU A 402 -12.52 10.93 9.88
N HIS A 403 -12.68 12.17 9.42
CA HIS A 403 -12.02 12.70 8.23
C HIS A 403 -11.02 13.80 8.62
N GLN A 404 -9.83 13.78 8.00
CA GLN A 404 -8.82 14.83 8.20
C GLN A 404 -9.22 16.17 7.57
N LYS A 405 -10.05 16.13 6.52
CA LYS A 405 -10.47 17.33 5.79
C LYS A 405 -11.96 17.26 5.44
N TYR A 406 -12.64 18.41 5.49
CA TYR A 406 -14.07 18.51 5.22
C TYR A 406 -14.44 18.15 3.78
N GLU A 407 -13.57 18.39 2.80
CA GLU A 407 -13.80 18.01 1.40
C GLU A 407 -13.99 16.50 1.24
N THR A 408 -13.40 15.70 2.13
CA THR A 408 -13.65 14.26 2.17
C THR A 408 -15.08 13.99 2.63
N THR A 409 -15.58 14.68 3.67
CA THR A 409 -16.97 14.57 4.13
C THR A 409 -17.95 14.97 3.03
N LEU A 410 -17.68 16.06 2.28
CA LEU A 410 -18.51 16.48 1.15
C LEU A 410 -18.65 15.40 0.07
N GLN A 411 -17.60 14.61 -0.19
CA GLN A 411 -17.68 13.49 -1.13
C GLN A 411 -18.61 12.36 -0.65
N TYR A 412 -18.79 12.23 0.67
CA TYR A 412 -19.67 11.25 1.29
C TYR A 412 -21.15 11.69 1.30
N ILE A 413 -21.44 12.98 1.26
CA ILE A 413 -22.82 13.48 1.19
C ILE A 413 -23.45 13.06 -0.15
N ASN A 414 -24.67 12.50 -0.08
CA ASN A 414 -25.48 12.23 -1.25
C ASN A 414 -26.31 13.46 -1.65
N GLN A 415 -25.79 14.26 -2.58
CA GLN A 415 -26.46 15.46 -3.09
C GLN A 415 -27.68 15.18 -3.99
N LYS A 416 -27.99 13.91 -4.27
CA LYS A 416 -29.08 13.50 -5.18
C LYS A 416 -30.22 12.77 -4.47
N SER A 417 -30.16 12.63 -3.14
CA SER A 417 -31.21 11.94 -2.40
C SER A 417 -32.45 12.81 -2.27
N ASP A 418 -33.65 12.23 -2.36
CA ASP A 418 -34.92 12.95 -2.19
C ASP A 418 -35.00 13.78 -0.89
N PRO A 419 -34.44 13.32 0.26
CA PRO A 419 -34.34 14.15 1.47
C PRO A 419 -33.57 15.47 1.28
N PHE A 420 -32.56 15.50 0.42
CA PHE A 420 -31.80 16.73 0.10
C PHE A 420 -32.62 17.70 -0.75
N LEU A 421 -33.57 17.21 -1.54
CA LEU A 421 -34.52 18.06 -2.25
C LEU A 421 -35.62 18.56 -1.30
N ALA A 422 -36.03 17.75 -0.31
CA ALA A 422 -37.03 18.12 0.68
C ALA A 422 -36.59 19.31 1.55
N THR A 423 -35.28 19.42 1.88
CA THR A 423 -34.75 20.58 2.62
C THR A 423 -34.93 21.93 1.92
N PHE A 424 -35.22 21.96 0.61
CA PHE A 424 -35.54 23.18 -0.13
C PHE A 424 -37.05 23.47 -0.22
N LYS A 425 -37.92 22.54 0.21
CA LYS A 425 -39.37 22.77 0.27
C LYS A 425 -39.80 23.51 1.53
N GLU A 426 -38.96 23.51 2.56
CA GLU A 426 -39.19 24.17 3.86
C GLU A 426 -38.43 25.51 3.99
N MET A 427 -37.72 25.93 2.95
CA MET A 427 -37.21 27.31 2.78
C MET A 427 -38.26 28.15 2.06
#